data_AF-A0A4Q3EWP0-F1
#
_entry.id   AF-A0A4Q3EWP0-F1
#
_cell.length_a   1.000
_cell.length_b   1.000
_cell.length_c   1.000
_cell.angle_alpha   90.00
_cell.angle_beta   90.00
_cell.angle_gamma   90.00
#
_symmetry.space_group_name_H-M   'P 1'
#
loop_
_entity.id
_entity.type
_entity.pdbx_description
1 polymer ?
#
loop_
_entity_poly.entity_id
_entity_poly.type
_entity_poly.pdbx_seq_one_letter_code
_entity_poly.pdbx_strand_id
1 'polypeptide(L)'
;MDEHLQLIFQDSKRIISKLQLLAAFFEEELIYKIYLRSQVIHQMFEQNPELDAHNLELFHLQYTASLIDLLKKIKKNNEQNVSLLFDEIQLNKELEGQLSSSFYTEKNYKADQQKQALKINISLRRLYQLLSDQVDEYPFSKNINSFSARFSADFYYDIPPSLLNALITYDPAQVYTNAHAVIQKKLLGSLCKYDFKNEFFCGLKAGTTIIEVYKFVNADKYFLFYPARNLFLFCDYARLANINFNNQLSGNEKMIEELKAKNDQLHSSIGVTKTYLPPEIKNLLAENYKKLTDISFLQNIGNFDAQANILKAMLNTDMI
;
A
#
# COMPACT_ATOMS: atom_id res chain seq x y z
N MET A 1 62.72 -23.77 0.87
CA MET A 1 62.55 -22.38 1.35
C MET A 1 61.58 -21.61 0.45
N ASP A 2 60.54 -22.26 -0.10
CA ASP A 2 59.74 -21.70 -1.21
C ASP A 2 58.21 -21.87 -1.04
N GLU A 3 57.77 -22.92 -0.31
CA GLU A 3 56.32 -23.17 -0.08
C GLU A 3 55.64 -22.07 0.75
N HIS A 4 56.29 -21.55 1.79
CA HIS A 4 55.71 -20.52 2.64
C HIS A 4 55.50 -19.19 1.90
N LEU A 5 56.43 -18.83 1.03
CA LEU A 5 56.34 -17.60 0.23
C LEU A 5 55.20 -17.71 -0.80
N GLN A 6 55.09 -18.87 -1.46
CA GLN A 6 54.00 -19.15 -2.39
C GLN A 6 52.63 -19.14 -1.71
N LEU A 7 52.53 -19.65 -0.47
CA LEU A 7 51.31 -19.60 0.33
C LEU A 7 50.86 -18.16 0.60
N ILE A 8 51.78 -17.27 0.99
CA ILE A 8 51.46 -15.85 1.26
C ILE A 8 50.89 -15.17 0.00
N PHE A 9 51.50 -15.37 -1.17
CA PHE A 9 51.01 -14.78 -2.41
C PHE A 9 49.65 -15.34 -2.85
N GLN A 10 49.42 -16.65 -2.68
CA GLN A 10 48.12 -17.26 -2.93
C GLN A 10 47.03 -16.69 -2.01
N ASP A 11 47.34 -16.54 -0.72
CA ASP A 11 46.40 -15.98 0.26
C ASP A 11 46.09 -14.52 -0.02
N SER A 12 47.10 -13.73 -0.38
CA SER A 12 46.93 -12.35 -0.84
C SER A 12 45.98 -12.25 -2.03
N LYS A 13 46.16 -13.08 -3.08
CA LYS A 13 45.26 -13.14 -4.25
C LYS A 13 43.82 -13.49 -3.85
N ARG A 14 43.66 -14.44 -2.91
CA ARG A 14 42.35 -14.85 -2.37
C ARG A 14 41.66 -13.71 -1.60
N ILE A 15 42.40 -12.96 -0.79
CA ILE A 15 41.88 -11.81 -0.04
C ILE A 15 41.43 -10.69 -1.01
N ILE A 16 42.27 -10.35 -1.99
CA ILE A 16 41.97 -9.33 -2.99
C ILE A 16 40.73 -9.71 -3.82
N SER A 17 40.58 -10.99 -4.19
CA SER A 17 39.41 -11.49 -4.92
C SER A 17 38.12 -11.31 -4.12
N LYS A 18 38.15 -11.53 -2.80
CA LYS A 18 36.98 -11.28 -1.92
C LYS A 18 36.63 -9.79 -1.88
N LEU A 19 37.63 -8.91 -1.83
CA LEU A 19 37.40 -7.46 -1.86
C LEU A 19 36.81 -7.01 -3.21
N GLN A 20 37.26 -7.60 -4.33
CA GLN A 20 36.71 -7.33 -5.66
C GLN A 20 35.20 -7.61 -5.74
N LEU A 21 34.76 -8.75 -5.20
CA LEU A 21 33.35 -9.12 -5.16
C LEU A 21 32.51 -8.13 -4.33
N LEU A 22 33.06 -7.65 -3.22
CA LEU A 22 32.40 -6.64 -2.38
C LEU A 22 32.38 -5.27 -3.07
N ALA A 23 33.46 -4.88 -3.75
CA ALA A 23 33.49 -3.65 -4.55
C ALA A 23 32.40 -3.65 -5.63
N ALA A 24 32.27 -4.76 -6.36
CA ALA A 24 31.21 -4.94 -7.35
C ALA A 24 29.80 -4.97 -6.74
N PHE A 25 29.63 -5.53 -5.53
CA PHE A 25 28.34 -5.55 -4.86
C PHE A 25 27.89 -4.17 -4.39
N PHE A 26 28.78 -3.38 -3.79
CA PHE A 26 28.45 -2.05 -3.24
C PHE A 26 28.42 -0.94 -4.29
N GLU A 27 29.05 -1.17 -5.46
CA GLU A 27 29.15 -0.19 -6.55
C GLU A 27 29.70 1.18 -6.10
N GLU A 28 30.58 1.16 -5.11
CA GLU A 28 31.10 2.36 -4.45
C GLU A 28 32.55 2.65 -4.89
N GLU A 29 32.81 3.89 -5.32
CA GLU A 29 34.07 4.31 -5.93
C GLU A 29 35.31 4.14 -5.02
N LEU A 30 35.21 4.50 -3.74
CA LEU A 30 36.29 4.35 -2.76
C LEU A 30 36.63 2.87 -2.52
N ILE A 31 35.63 1.99 -2.47
CA ILE A 31 35.89 0.55 -2.31
C ILE A 31 36.65 0.01 -3.52
N TYR A 32 36.27 0.42 -4.73
CA TYR A 32 37.01 0.10 -5.96
C TYR A 32 38.45 0.63 -5.93
N LYS A 33 38.65 1.88 -5.48
CA LYS A 33 40.00 2.47 -5.36
C LYS A 33 40.88 1.71 -4.36
N ILE A 34 40.32 1.29 -3.22
CA ILE A 34 41.03 0.49 -2.22
C ILE A 34 41.38 -0.88 -2.79
N TYR A 35 40.45 -1.53 -3.50
CA TYR A 35 40.71 -2.79 -4.21
C TYR A 35 41.90 -2.69 -5.17
N LEU A 36 41.88 -1.69 -6.06
CA LEU A 36 42.97 -1.47 -7.02
C LEU A 36 44.30 -1.21 -6.30
N ARG A 37 44.28 -0.43 -5.22
CA ARG A 37 45.49 -0.15 -4.45
C ARG A 37 46.05 -1.41 -3.78
N SER A 38 45.21 -2.25 -3.21
CA SER A 38 45.63 -3.54 -2.64
C SER A 38 46.21 -4.48 -3.70
N GLN A 39 45.70 -4.45 -4.93
CA GLN A 39 46.26 -5.21 -6.05
C GLN A 39 47.63 -4.68 -6.48
N VAL A 40 47.82 -3.35 -6.54
CA VAL A 40 49.12 -2.74 -6.83
C VAL A 40 50.16 -3.11 -5.76
N ILE A 41 49.77 -3.09 -4.48
CA ILE A 41 50.65 -3.50 -3.37
C ILE A 41 51.06 -4.97 -3.55
N HIS A 42 50.11 -5.87 -3.81
CA HIS A 42 50.43 -7.27 -4.09
C HIS A 42 51.44 -7.44 -5.23
N GLN A 43 51.20 -6.78 -6.37
CA GLN A 43 52.09 -6.84 -7.54
C GLN A 43 53.48 -6.31 -7.23
N MET A 44 53.59 -5.27 -6.39
CA MET A 44 54.88 -4.75 -5.96
C MET A 44 55.69 -5.79 -5.17
N PHE A 45 55.06 -6.51 -4.23
CA PHE A 45 55.74 -7.58 -3.50
C PHE A 45 56.08 -8.79 -4.39
N GLU A 46 55.24 -9.11 -5.38
CA GLU A 46 55.49 -10.21 -6.34
C GLU A 46 56.67 -9.88 -7.29
N GLN A 47 56.87 -8.61 -7.63
CA GLN A 47 57.90 -8.15 -8.57
C GLN A 47 59.26 -7.80 -7.94
N ASN A 48 59.33 -7.60 -6.61
CA ASN A 48 60.55 -7.19 -5.90
C ASN A 48 60.91 -8.25 -4.83
N PRO A 49 61.74 -9.26 -5.17
CA PRO A 49 62.09 -10.36 -4.26
C PRO A 49 62.87 -9.91 -3.02
N GLU A 50 63.42 -8.70 -3.01
CA GLU A 50 64.10 -8.12 -1.85
C GLU A 50 63.14 -7.63 -0.75
N LEU A 51 61.84 -7.52 -1.03
CA LEU A 51 60.83 -7.17 -0.03
C LEU A 51 60.44 -8.41 0.80
N ASP A 52 60.38 -8.25 2.12
CA ASP A 52 59.91 -9.32 3.01
C ASP A 52 58.41 -9.57 2.81
N ALA A 53 58.07 -10.75 2.28
CA ALA A 53 56.70 -11.17 2.03
C ALA A 53 55.81 -11.18 3.30
N HIS A 54 56.39 -11.30 4.49
CA HIS A 54 55.62 -11.20 5.73
C HIS A 54 54.97 -9.83 5.93
N ASN A 55 55.57 -8.77 5.38
CA ASN A 55 54.97 -7.43 5.39
C ASN A 55 53.69 -7.36 4.54
N LEU A 56 53.58 -8.16 3.47
CA LEU A 56 52.35 -8.26 2.67
C LEU A 56 51.23 -8.95 3.46
N GLU A 57 51.58 -9.98 4.22
CA GLU A 57 50.65 -10.67 5.12
C GLU A 57 50.14 -9.71 6.21
N LEU A 58 51.04 -8.99 6.88
CA LEU A 58 50.70 -7.97 7.88
C LEU A 58 49.80 -6.87 7.30
N PHE A 59 50.10 -6.41 6.09
CA PHE A 59 49.25 -5.45 5.37
C PHE A 59 47.81 -5.96 5.22
N HIS A 60 47.63 -7.19 4.75
CA HIS A 60 46.29 -7.74 4.58
C HIS A 60 45.59 -7.94 5.91
N LEU A 61 46.30 -8.42 6.93
CA LEU A 61 45.75 -8.65 8.26
C LEU A 61 45.28 -7.34 8.91
N GLN A 62 46.06 -6.27 8.77
CA GLN A 62 45.75 -4.96 9.37
C GLN A 62 44.69 -4.17 8.60
N TYR A 63 44.67 -4.25 7.27
CA TYR A 63 43.83 -3.36 6.45
C TYR A 63 42.78 -4.10 5.64
N THR A 64 43.20 -5.03 4.78
CA THR A 64 42.31 -5.58 3.76
C THR A 64 41.28 -6.55 4.35
N ALA A 65 41.71 -7.42 5.27
CA ALA A 65 40.85 -8.40 5.92
C ALA A 65 39.80 -7.73 6.81
N SER A 66 40.22 -6.75 7.63
CA SER A 66 39.30 -5.99 8.49
C SER A 66 38.26 -5.19 7.69
N LEU A 67 38.66 -4.60 6.56
CA LEU A 67 37.73 -3.94 5.64
C LEU A 67 36.72 -4.95 5.06
N ILE A 68 37.18 -6.11 4.60
CA ILE A 68 36.30 -7.17 4.09
C ILE A 68 35.27 -7.58 5.14
N ASP A 69 35.67 -7.73 6.40
CA ASP A 69 34.75 -8.12 7.47
C ASP A 69 33.71 -7.04 7.78
N LEU A 70 34.11 -5.77 7.78
CA LEU A 70 33.19 -4.64 7.89
C LEU A 70 32.16 -4.62 6.74
N LEU A 71 32.63 -4.72 5.49
CA LEU A 71 31.77 -4.74 4.31
C LEU A 71 30.82 -5.94 4.32
N LYS A 72 31.27 -7.11 4.79
CA LYS A 72 30.39 -8.28 4.96
C LYS A 72 29.31 -8.07 6.01
N LYS A 73 29.64 -7.44 7.15
CA LYS A 73 28.65 -7.11 8.19
C LYS A 73 27.57 -6.17 7.64
N ILE A 74 27.98 -5.11 6.94
CA ILE A 74 27.07 -4.15 6.30
C ILE A 74 26.20 -4.87 5.26
N LYS A 75 26.80 -5.67 4.38
CA LYS A 75 26.07 -6.45 3.38
C LYS A 75 25.01 -7.35 4.03
N LYS A 76 25.38 -8.07 5.10
CA LYS A 76 24.46 -8.95 5.83
C LYS A 76 23.29 -8.16 6.45
N ASN A 77 23.57 -7.00 7.03
CA ASN A 77 22.53 -6.12 7.58
C ASN A 77 21.58 -5.61 6.48
N ASN A 78 22.13 -5.17 5.34
CA ASN A 78 21.33 -4.75 4.20
C ASN A 78 20.44 -5.88 3.67
N GLU A 79 20.96 -7.11 3.59
CA GLU A 79 20.18 -8.28 3.17
C GLU A 79 19.02 -8.59 4.14
N GLN A 80 19.24 -8.41 5.45
CA GLN A 80 18.16 -8.55 6.44
C GLN A 80 17.09 -7.47 6.26
N ASN A 81 17.49 -6.21 6.08
CA ASN A 81 16.55 -5.11 5.84
C ASN A 81 15.76 -5.31 4.54
N VAL A 82 16.41 -5.77 3.46
CA VAL A 82 15.74 -6.11 2.21
C VAL A 82 14.73 -7.24 2.42
N SER A 83 15.05 -8.25 3.23
CA SER A 83 14.08 -9.31 3.58
C SER A 83 12.84 -8.74 4.26
N LEU A 84 13.01 -7.83 5.23
CA LEU A 84 11.89 -7.18 5.90
C LEU A 84 11.01 -6.38 4.94
N LEU A 85 11.61 -5.70 3.95
CA LEU A 85 10.85 -4.99 2.92
C LEU A 85 10.02 -5.96 2.07
N PHE A 86 10.57 -7.14 1.73
CA PHE A 86 9.81 -8.18 1.02
C PHE A 86 8.65 -8.74 1.86
N ASP A 87 8.88 -8.96 3.15
CA ASP A 87 7.84 -9.42 4.07
C ASP A 87 6.70 -8.38 4.17
N GLU A 88 7.04 -7.08 4.26
CA GLU A 88 6.04 -6.00 4.25
C GLU A 88 5.26 -5.94 2.93
N ILE A 89 5.93 -6.08 1.79
CA ILE A 89 5.28 -6.14 0.47
C ILE A 89 4.30 -7.32 0.42
N GLN A 90 4.71 -8.49 0.93
CA GLN A 90 3.84 -9.66 0.98
C GLN A 90 2.61 -9.41 1.85
N LEU A 91 2.79 -8.88 3.06
CA LEU A 91 1.68 -8.55 3.96
C LEU A 91 0.71 -7.54 3.33
N ASN A 92 1.22 -6.51 2.66
CA ASN A 92 0.39 -5.54 1.94
C ASN A 92 -0.40 -6.19 0.80
N LYS A 93 0.18 -7.14 0.06
CA LYS A 93 -0.52 -7.90 -1.00
C LYS A 93 -1.58 -8.83 -0.44
N GLU A 94 -1.32 -9.46 0.71
CA GLU A 94 -2.30 -10.30 1.39
C GLU A 94 -3.49 -9.45 1.87
N LEU A 95 -3.23 -8.28 2.44
CA LEU A 95 -4.26 -7.31 2.82
C LEU A 95 -5.04 -6.80 1.60
N GLU A 96 -4.37 -6.48 0.49
CA GLU A 96 -5.04 -6.14 -0.77
C GLU A 96 -5.97 -7.29 -1.22
N GLY A 97 -5.51 -8.54 -1.16
CA GLY A 97 -6.31 -9.71 -1.53
C GLY A 97 -7.53 -9.89 -0.62
N GLN A 98 -7.38 -9.67 0.68
CA GLN A 98 -8.48 -9.70 1.64
C GLN A 98 -9.48 -8.58 1.36
N LEU A 99 -9.01 -7.34 1.18
CA LEU A 99 -9.83 -6.18 0.82
C LEU A 99 -10.45 -6.28 -0.59
N SER A 100 -9.89 -7.08 -1.49
CA SER A 100 -10.46 -7.28 -2.82
C SER A 100 -11.51 -8.41 -2.82
N SER A 101 -11.33 -9.42 -1.98
CA SER A 101 -12.22 -10.60 -1.89
C SER A 101 -13.43 -10.38 -0.98
N SER A 102 -13.31 -9.50 0.02
CA SER A 102 -14.39 -9.21 0.98
C SER A 102 -15.37 -8.12 0.52
N PHE A 103 -15.13 -7.46 -0.62
CA PHE A 103 -15.91 -6.27 -1.01
C PHE A 103 -16.62 -6.38 -2.36
N TYR A 104 -17.80 -5.78 -2.43
CA TYR A 104 -18.49 -5.54 -3.69
C TYR A 104 -17.89 -4.31 -4.37
N THR A 105 -17.35 -4.48 -5.56
CA THR A 105 -16.77 -3.38 -6.35
C THR A 105 -17.82 -2.30 -6.67
N GLU A 106 -17.38 -1.05 -6.84
CA GLU A 106 -18.23 0.05 -7.33
C GLU A 106 -18.96 -0.34 -8.63
N LYS A 107 -18.31 -1.14 -9.48
CA LYS A 107 -18.90 -1.71 -10.70
C LYS A 107 -20.10 -2.60 -10.40
N ASN A 108 -20.01 -3.48 -9.40
CA ASN A 108 -21.12 -4.34 -8.97
C ASN A 108 -22.26 -3.50 -8.38
N TYR A 109 -21.92 -2.49 -7.58
CA TYR A 109 -22.89 -1.56 -7.01
C TYR A 109 -23.67 -0.82 -8.11
N LYS A 110 -22.99 -0.19 -9.07
CA LYS A 110 -23.64 0.52 -10.20
C LYS A 110 -24.54 -0.39 -11.05
N ALA A 111 -24.08 -1.62 -11.33
CA ALA A 111 -24.89 -2.58 -12.08
C ALA A 111 -26.15 -3.01 -11.31
N ASP A 112 -26.04 -3.27 -10.01
CA ASP A 112 -27.18 -3.68 -9.19
C ASP A 112 -28.10 -2.50 -8.82
N GLN A 113 -27.58 -1.28 -8.76
CA GLN A 113 -28.34 -0.03 -8.61
C GLN A 113 -29.36 0.13 -9.75
N GLN A 114 -28.93 -0.11 -10.99
CA GLN A 114 -29.83 -0.06 -12.15
C GLN A 114 -30.91 -1.15 -12.07
N LYS A 115 -30.54 -2.38 -11.67
CA LYS A 115 -31.50 -3.47 -11.45
C LYS A 115 -32.49 -3.13 -10.35
N GLN A 116 -32.05 -2.51 -9.26
CA GLN A 116 -32.91 -2.11 -8.16
C GLN A 116 -33.91 -1.03 -8.60
N ALA A 117 -33.46 -0.02 -9.35
CA ALA A 117 -34.36 0.99 -9.93
C ALA A 117 -35.43 0.34 -10.82
N LEU A 118 -35.06 -0.61 -11.67
CA LEU A 118 -36.02 -1.36 -12.49
C LEU A 118 -37.03 -2.15 -11.64
N LYS A 119 -36.58 -2.83 -10.59
CA LYS A 119 -37.47 -3.54 -9.65
C LYS A 119 -38.47 -2.60 -9.00
N ILE A 120 -38.04 -1.41 -8.55
CA ILE A 120 -38.93 -0.41 -7.94
C ILE A 120 -39.91 0.15 -8.96
N ASN A 121 -39.46 0.48 -10.18
CA ASN A 121 -40.33 0.98 -11.24
C ASN A 121 -41.45 -0.02 -11.59
N ILE A 122 -41.09 -1.31 -11.73
CA ILE A 122 -42.07 -2.39 -11.95
C ILE A 122 -43.02 -2.52 -10.75
N SER A 123 -42.48 -2.48 -9.53
CA SER A 123 -43.28 -2.65 -8.31
C SER A 123 -44.27 -1.50 -8.10
N LEU A 124 -43.87 -0.26 -8.41
CA LEU A 124 -44.75 0.90 -8.34
C LEU A 124 -45.85 0.87 -9.41
N ARG A 125 -45.54 0.38 -10.62
CA ARG A 125 -46.56 0.19 -11.66
C ARG A 125 -47.60 -0.87 -11.26
N ARG A 126 -47.17 -1.99 -10.67
CA ARG A 126 -48.07 -3.01 -10.12
C ARG A 126 -48.89 -2.49 -8.95
N LEU A 127 -48.27 -1.73 -8.04
CA LEU A 127 -48.97 -1.09 -6.93
C LEU A 127 -50.06 -0.14 -7.43
N TYR A 128 -49.79 0.63 -8.49
CA TYR A 128 -50.79 1.48 -9.13
C TYR A 128 -51.96 0.67 -9.71
N GLN A 129 -51.68 -0.43 -10.41
CA GLN A 129 -52.71 -1.33 -10.95
C GLN A 129 -53.57 -1.94 -9.84
N LEU A 130 -52.95 -2.46 -8.77
CA LEU A 130 -53.67 -2.99 -7.63
C LEU A 130 -54.60 -1.95 -6.98
N LEU A 131 -54.13 -0.71 -6.84
CA LEU A 131 -54.95 0.37 -6.27
C LEU A 131 -56.07 0.86 -7.21
N SER A 132 -55.94 0.64 -8.52
CA SER A 132 -56.90 1.10 -9.53
C SER A 132 -57.92 0.02 -9.92
N ASP A 133 -57.44 -1.20 -10.12
CA ASP A 133 -58.18 -2.33 -10.71
C ASP A 133 -58.64 -3.35 -9.64
N GLN A 134 -58.34 -3.12 -8.36
CA GLN A 134 -58.65 -4.01 -7.22
C GLN A 134 -58.13 -5.46 -7.39
N VAL A 135 -57.02 -5.63 -8.11
CA VAL A 135 -56.35 -6.93 -8.28
C VAL A 135 -55.59 -7.26 -7.01
N ASP A 136 -55.91 -8.37 -6.33
CA ASP A 136 -55.27 -8.78 -5.08
C ASP A 136 -53.97 -9.58 -5.33
N GLU A 137 -52.98 -8.94 -5.96
CA GLU A 137 -51.66 -9.50 -6.22
C GLU A 137 -50.54 -8.71 -5.52
N TYR A 138 -49.57 -9.42 -4.93
CA TYR A 138 -48.43 -8.79 -4.28
C TYR A 138 -47.60 -7.94 -5.27
N PRO A 139 -47.46 -6.61 -5.07
CA PRO A 139 -46.95 -5.73 -6.12
C PRO A 139 -45.42 -5.73 -6.22
N PHE A 140 -44.68 -6.17 -5.20
CA PHE A 140 -43.23 -6.04 -5.18
C PHE A 140 -42.50 -7.20 -5.85
N SER A 141 -41.38 -6.88 -6.50
CA SER A 141 -40.45 -7.89 -7.02
C SER A 141 -39.87 -8.75 -5.88
N LYS A 142 -39.58 -10.03 -6.17
CA LYS A 142 -38.89 -10.91 -5.21
C LYS A 142 -37.58 -10.28 -4.74
N ASN A 143 -37.30 -10.38 -3.44
CA ASN A 143 -36.08 -9.87 -2.82
C ASN A 143 -35.85 -8.37 -3.05
N ILE A 144 -36.91 -7.55 -2.96
CA ILE A 144 -36.80 -6.09 -3.16
C ILE A 144 -35.80 -5.43 -2.19
N ASN A 145 -35.61 -6.01 -1.01
CA ASN A 145 -34.70 -5.49 0.03
C ASN A 145 -33.26 -6.01 -0.09
N SER A 146 -32.97 -6.96 -1.00
CA SER A 146 -31.64 -7.58 -1.07
C SER A 146 -30.55 -6.61 -1.51
N PHE A 147 -30.90 -5.60 -2.30
CA PHE A 147 -29.97 -4.56 -2.74
C PHE A 147 -29.47 -3.74 -1.54
N SER A 148 -30.40 -3.12 -0.80
CA SER A 148 -30.04 -2.37 0.39
C SER A 148 -29.29 -3.23 1.42
N ALA A 149 -29.76 -4.45 1.70
CA ALA A 149 -29.08 -5.34 2.65
C ALA A 149 -27.63 -5.67 2.25
N ARG A 150 -27.35 -5.70 0.95
CA ARG A 150 -26.03 -6.01 0.38
C ARG A 150 -25.09 -4.81 0.38
N PHE A 151 -25.59 -3.60 0.17
CA PHE A 151 -24.77 -2.43 -0.13
C PHE A 151 -24.87 -1.28 0.89
N SER A 152 -25.79 -1.34 1.86
CA SER A 152 -25.98 -0.22 2.81
C SER A 152 -24.78 0.01 3.73
N ALA A 153 -23.97 -1.01 4.00
CA ALA A 153 -22.77 -0.86 4.82
C ALA A 153 -21.76 0.11 4.16
N ASP A 154 -21.49 -0.09 2.87
CA ASP A 154 -20.37 0.55 2.18
C ASP A 154 -20.77 1.74 1.31
N PHE A 155 -22.02 1.78 0.80
CA PHE A 155 -22.43 2.75 -0.24
C PHE A 155 -23.53 3.73 0.19
N TYR A 156 -24.09 3.59 1.41
CA TYR A 156 -25.18 4.47 1.87
C TYR A 156 -24.62 5.56 2.79
N TYR A 157 -25.14 6.78 2.63
CA TYR A 157 -24.71 7.92 3.41
C TYR A 157 -25.32 7.89 4.81
N ASP A 158 -24.46 8.02 5.83
CA ASP A 158 -24.91 8.18 7.21
C ASP A 158 -25.60 9.54 7.40
N ILE A 159 -26.80 9.49 7.97
CA ILE A 159 -27.60 10.67 8.32
C ILE A 159 -27.98 10.64 9.81
N PRO A 160 -28.17 11.81 10.45
CA PRO A 160 -28.66 11.86 11.82
C PRO A 160 -30.04 11.19 11.96
N PRO A 161 -30.32 10.47 13.06
CA PRO A 161 -31.63 9.84 13.29
C PRO A 161 -32.80 10.84 13.24
N SER A 162 -32.57 12.08 13.66
CA SER A 162 -33.57 13.16 13.58
C SER A 162 -33.97 13.49 12.14
N LEU A 163 -33.00 13.53 11.21
CA LEU A 163 -33.27 13.74 9.79
C LEU A 163 -34.03 12.56 9.20
N LEU A 164 -33.63 11.33 9.53
CA LEU A 164 -34.33 10.13 9.07
C LEU A 164 -35.80 10.15 9.49
N ASN A 165 -36.08 10.42 10.76
CA ASN A 165 -37.45 10.53 11.28
C ASN A 165 -38.26 11.62 10.55
N ALA A 166 -37.65 12.77 10.29
CA ALA A 166 -38.29 13.86 9.55
C ALA A 166 -38.60 13.50 8.09
N LEU A 167 -37.82 12.62 7.47
CA LEU A 167 -38.04 12.14 6.10
C LEU A 167 -39.20 11.12 6.02
N ILE A 168 -39.34 10.24 7.01
CA ILE A 168 -40.37 9.19 7.00
C ILE A 168 -41.71 9.61 7.62
N THR A 169 -41.79 10.81 8.19
CA THR A 169 -43.02 11.34 8.77
C THR A 169 -43.98 11.81 7.68
N TYR A 170 -45.25 11.42 7.76
CA TYR A 170 -46.28 11.80 6.77
C TYR A 170 -47.65 12.01 7.43
N ASP A 171 -48.53 12.73 6.72
CA ASP A 171 -49.94 12.89 7.07
C ASP A 171 -50.76 11.70 6.52
N PRO A 172 -51.43 10.91 7.39
CA PRO A 172 -52.28 9.78 6.98
C PRO A 172 -53.38 10.15 5.97
N ALA A 173 -53.88 11.39 5.97
CA ALA A 173 -54.90 11.82 5.01
C ALA A 173 -54.36 11.95 3.57
N GLN A 174 -53.03 12.10 3.42
CA GLN A 174 -52.35 12.36 2.15
C GLN A 174 -51.76 11.10 1.51
N VAL A 175 -52.02 9.91 2.06
CA VAL A 175 -51.49 8.65 1.55
C VAL A 175 -52.61 7.68 1.13
N TYR A 176 -52.29 6.82 0.18
CA TYR A 176 -52.99 5.56 -0.01
C TYR A 176 -52.31 4.50 0.86
N THR A 177 -53.12 3.72 1.55
CA THR A 177 -52.67 2.61 2.40
C THR A 177 -53.41 1.36 1.98
N ASN A 178 -52.67 0.29 1.73
CA ASN A 178 -53.22 -1.05 1.54
C ASN A 178 -52.43 -2.07 2.37
N ALA A 179 -52.74 -3.36 2.21
CA ALA A 179 -52.07 -4.44 2.93
C ALA A 179 -50.57 -4.58 2.61
N HIS A 180 -50.07 -3.99 1.53
CA HIS A 180 -48.72 -4.19 1.02
C HIS A 180 -47.80 -2.98 1.14
N ALA A 181 -48.35 -1.77 1.07
CA ALA A 181 -47.59 -0.54 0.93
C ALA A 181 -48.36 0.71 1.41
N VAL A 182 -47.60 1.75 1.70
CA VAL A 182 -48.10 3.12 1.93
C VAL A 182 -47.46 4.04 0.90
N ILE A 183 -48.26 4.79 0.15
CA ILE A 183 -47.74 5.71 -0.86
C ILE A 183 -48.48 7.05 -0.85
N GLN A 184 -47.75 8.15 -0.91
CA GLN A 184 -48.35 9.48 -0.98
C GLN A 184 -49.20 9.65 -2.25
N LYS A 185 -50.43 10.17 -2.12
CA LYS A 185 -51.40 10.30 -3.23
C LYS A 185 -50.83 11.13 -4.40
N LYS A 186 -50.23 12.28 -4.08
CA LYS A 186 -49.57 13.16 -5.06
C LYS A 186 -48.36 12.49 -5.74
N LEU A 187 -47.64 11.64 -5.00
CA LEU A 187 -46.50 10.90 -5.53
C LEU A 187 -46.97 9.89 -6.57
N LEU A 188 -47.99 9.10 -6.24
CA LEU A 188 -48.56 8.11 -7.16
C LEU A 188 -49.04 8.75 -8.47
N GLY A 189 -49.76 9.88 -8.39
CA GLY A 189 -50.19 10.63 -9.58
C GLY A 189 -49.01 11.15 -10.41
N SER A 190 -47.94 11.61 -9.76
CA SER A 190 -46.72 12.03 -10.46
C SER A 190 -45.98 10.86 -11.10
N LEU A 191 -45.87 9.72 -10.41
CA LEU A 191 -45.28 8.50 -10.94
C LEU A 191 -46.03 8.01 -12.19
N CYS A 192 -47.35 8.02 -12.16
CA CYS A 192 -48.19 7.71 -13.32
C CYS A 192 -47.92 8.68 -14.49
N LYS A 193 -47.91 9.99 -14.23
CA LYS A 193 -47.61 11.03 -15.24
C LYS A 193 -46.25 10.82 -15.94
N TYR A 194 -45.25 10.33 -15.20
CA TYR A 194 -43.89 10.09 -15.71
C TYR A 194 -43.63 8.62 -16.04
N ASP A 195 -44.68 7.82 -16.25
CA ASP A 195 -44.60 6.42 -16.70
C ASP A 195 -43.75 5.51 -15.78
N PHE A 196 -43.67 5.87 -14.49
CA PHE A 196 -42.87 5.19 -13.48
C PHE A 196 -41.37 5.07 -13.84
N LYS A 197 -40.85 5.99 -14.66
CA LYS A 197 -39.43 6.00 -15.04
C LYS A 197 -38.62 6.77 -14.01
N ASN A 198 -37.98 6.02 -13.11
CA ASN A 198 -37.13 6.56 -12.06
C ASN A 198 -35.76 5.88 -12.04
N GLU A 199 -34.79 6.62 -11.53
CA GLU A 199 -33.41 6.16 -11.31
C GLU A 199 -33.09 6.21 -9.82
N PHE A 200 -32.27 5.27 -9.35
CA PHE A 200 -31.78 5.32 -7.99
C PHE A 200 -30.80 6.47 -7.84
N PHE A 201 -31.06 7.36 -6.89
CA PHE A 201 -30.23 8.54 -6.63
C PHE A 201 -29.19 8.26 -5.55
N CYS A 202 -29.60 7.88 -4.35
CA CYS A 202 -28.70 7.55 -3.25
C CYS A 202 -29.38 6.68 -2.19
N GLY A 203 -28.58 5.96 -1.40
CA GLY A 203 -29.05 5.31 -0.19
C GLY A 203 -28.66 6.11 1.05
N LEU A 204 -29.54 6.15 2.05
CA LEU A 204 -29.34 6.84 3.32
C LEU A 204 -29.50 5.85 4.47
N LYS A 205 -28.72 6.00 5.54
CA LYS A 205 -28.85 5.15 6.74
C LYS A 205 -28.71 5.94 8.03
N ALA A 206 -29.43 5.49 9.06
CA ALA A 206 -29.19 5.88 10.45
C ALA A 206 -29.23 4.62 11.32
N GLY A 207 -28.07 4.15 11.75
CA GLY A 207 -27.92 2.84 12.41
C GLY A 207 -28.36 1.70 11.48
N THR A 208 -29.34 0.91 11.92
CA THR A 208 -29.91 -0.21 11.14
C THR A 208 -31.03 0.21 10.19
N THR A 209 -31.48 1.47 10.25
CA THR A 209 -32.59 1.96 9.43
C THR A 209 -32.06 2.52 8.13
N ILE A 210 -32.62 2.06 7.02
CA ILE A 210 -32.18 2.37 5.66
C ILE A 210 -33.31 3.02 4.86
N ILE A 211 -32.96 3.94 3.96
CA ILE A 211 -33.87 4.58 3.02
C ILE A 211 -33.20 4.63 1.66
N GLU A 212 -33.95 4.31 0.61
CA GLU A 212 -33.53 4.46 -0.77
C GLU A 212 -34.16 5.73 -1.35
N VAL A 213 -33.39 6.59 -2.01
CA VAL A 213 -33.88 7.80 -2.67
C VAL A 213 -33.81 7.60 -4.17
N TYR A 214 -34.89 7.97 -4.85
CA TYR A 214 -35.07 7.85 -6.29
C TYR A 214 -35.34 9.22 -6.91
N LYS A 215 -34.86 9.41 -8.14
CA LYS A 215 -35.09 10.59 -8.95
C LYS A 215 -35.94 10.22 -10.16
N PHE A 216 -36.86 11.11 -10.54
CA PHE A 216 -37.59 10.98 -11.81
C PHE A 216 -36.64 11.29 -12.98
N VAL A 217 -36.59 10.43 -14.01
CA VAL A 217 -35.61 10.57 -15.12
C VAL A 217 -35.70 11.93 -15.83
N ASN A 218 -36.92 12.45 -16.01
CA ASN A 218 -37.18 13.69 -16.76
C ASN A 218 -37.75 14.82 -15.87
N ALA A 219 -37.56 14.75 -14.56
CA ALA A 219 -38.01 15.79 -13.66
C ALA A 219 -37.07 15.92 -12.45
N ASP A 220 -36.84 17.14 -12.00
CA ASP A 220 -36.08 17.40 -10.78
C ASP A 220 -36.94 17.19 -9.53
N LYS A 221 -37.44 15.96 -9.40
CA LYS A 221 -38.28 15.50 -8.31
C LYS A 221 -37.67 14.24 -7.74
N TYR A 222 -37.78 14.10 -6.43
CA TYR A 222 -37.20 13.00 -5.69
C TYR A 222 -38.27 12.37 -4.81
N PHE A 223 -38.18 11.07 -4.62
CA PHE A 223 -39.00 10.35 -3.66
C PHE A 223 -38.13 9.34 -2.93
N LEU A 224 -38.57 8.97 -1.74
CA LEU A 224 -37.92 7.96 -0.94
C LEU A 224 -38.75 6.69 -0.92
N PHE A 225 -38.06 5.58 -0.76
CA PHE A 225 -38.60 4.28 -0.41
C PHE A 225 -38.00 3.87 0.93
N TYR A 226 -38.86 3.60 1.91
CA TYR A 226 -38.48 3.07 3.20
C TYR A 226 -38.84 1.57 3.26
N PRO A 227 -37.84 0.66 3.11
CA PRO A 227 -38.07 -0.77 2.94
C PRO A 227 -38.81 -1.45 4.09
N ALA A 228 -38.58 -1.01 5.34
CA ALA A 228 -39.15 -1.69 6.51
C ALA A 228 -40.68 -1.57 6.61
N ARG A 229 -41.27 -0.58 5.93
CA ARG A 229 -42.73 -0.35 5.92
C ARG A 229 -43.34 -0.31 4.52
N ASN A 230 -42.54 -0.62 3.48
CA ASN A 230 -42.92 -0.39 2.08
C ASN A 230 -43.53 1.00 1.85
N LEU A 231 -42.88 2.02 2.40
CA LEU A 231 -43.40 3.39 2.45
C LEU A 231 -42.74 4.25 1.36
N PHE A 232 -43.57 4.95 0.59
CA PHE A 232 -43.15 5.82 -0.50
C PHE A 232 -43.64 7.25 -0.27
N LEU A 233 -42.72 8.19 -0.16
CA LEU A 233 -43.01 9.61 0.11
C LEU A 233 -42.19 10.50 -0.82
N PHE A 234 -42.70 11.68 -1.16
CA PHE A 234 -41.85 12.70 -1.77
C PHE A 234 -40.70 13.06 -0.85
N CYS A 235 -39.52 13.26 -1.43
CA CYS A 235 -38.33 13.70 -0.75
C CYS A 235 -38.00 15.11 -1.25
N ASP A 236 -37.92 16.06 -0.32
CA ASP A 236 -37.45 17.40 -0.64
C ASP A 236 -35.92 17.39 -0.69
N TYR A 237 -35.36 17.65 -1.87
CA TYR A 237 -33.92 17.66 -2.10
C TYR A 237 -33.20 18.68 -1.19
N ALA A 238 -33.84 19.78 -0.83
CA ALA A 238 -33.26 20.77 0.08
C ALA A 238 -32.92 20.17 1.45
N ARG A 239 -33.65 19.13 1.89
CA ARG A 239 -33.36 18.40 3.14
C ARG A 239 -32.12 17.51 3.03
N LEU A 240 -31.66 17.23 1.81
CA LEU A 240 -30.47 16.44 1.51
C LEU A 240 -29.23 17.32 1.25
N ALA A 241 -29.38 18.65 1.20
CA ALA A 241 -28.31 19.58 0.81
C ALA A 241 -27.08 19.55 1.73
N ASN A 242 -27.24 19.14 3.00
CA ASN A 242 -26.16 19.04 3.97
C ASN A 242 -25.45 17.67 3.96
N ILE A 243 -25.85 16.75 3.08
CA ILE A 243 -25.21 15.44 2.95
C ILE A 243 -24.01 15.59 2.01
N ASN A 244 -22.83 15.22 2.48
CA ASN A 244 -21.63 15.26 1.67
C ASN A 244 -21.60 14.07 0.70
N PHE A 245 -21.98 14.30 -0.55
CA PHE A 245 -22.00 13.28 -1.60
C PHE A 245 -20.62 12.92 -2.17
N ASN A 246 -19.53 13.62 -1.79
CA ASN A 246 -18.19 13.47 -2.39
C ASN A 246 -17.40 12.21 -1.96
N ASN A 247 -17.95 11.34 -1.11
CA ASN A 247 -17.26 10.16 -0.56
C ASN A 247 -17.54 8.86 -1.36
N GLN A 248 -17.51 8.92 -2.69
CA GLN A 248 -17.86 7.76 -3.55
C GLN A 248 -16.73 6.78 -3.87
N LEU A 249 -15.52 6.96 -3.31
CA LEU A 249 -14.59 5.84 -3.20
C LEU A 249 -14.89 5.15 -1.88
N SER A 250 -15.16 3.86 -1.92
CA SER A 250 -15.17 3.07 -0.68
C SER A 250 -13.85 3.35 0.05
N GLY A 251 -13.86 3.54 1.37
CA GLY A 251 -12.62 3.76 2.13
C GLY A 251 -11.57 2.67 1.86
N ASN A 252 -12.03 1.49 1.43
CA ASN A 252 -11.22 0.34 1.07
C ASN A 252 -10.58 0.44 -0.33
N GLU A 253 -11.21 1.07 -1.32
CA GLU A 253 -10.57 1.34 -2.63
C GLU A 253 -9.41 2.32 -2.45
N LYS A 254 -9.59 3.38 -1.65
CA LYS A 254 -8.48 4.28 -1.27
C LYS A 254 -7.36 3.53 -0.58
N MET A 255 -7.71 2.66 0.38
CA MET A 255 -6.75 1.84 1.10
C MET A 255 -5.99 0.87 0.18
N ILE A 256 -6.65 0.27 -0.82
CA ILE A 256 -6.00 -0.57 -1.83
C ILE A 256 -5.02 0.26 -2.69
N GLU A 257 -5.41 1.45 -3.14
CA GLU A 257 -4.51 2.34 -3.89
C GLU A 257 -3.30 2.76 -3.06
N GLU A 258 -3.50 3.10 -1.78
CA GLU A 258 -2.42 3.43 -0.85
C GLU A 258 -1.46 2.23 -0.63
N LEU A 259 -1.99 1.01 -0.46
CA LEU A 259 -1.18 -0.21 -0.34
C LEU A 259 -0.34 -0.47 -1.60
N LYS A 260 -0.92 -0.24 -2.79
CA LYS A 260 -0.19 -0.37 -4.08
C LYS A 260 0.93 0.67 -4.20
N ALA A 261 0.61 1.94 -3.97
CA ALA A 261 1.60 3.01 -4.01
C ALA A 261 2.75 2.76 -3.03
N LYS A 262 2.42 2.27 -1.82
CA LYS A 262 3.43 1.89 -0.82
C LYS A 262 4.30 0.72 -1.29
N ASN A 263 3.72 -0.32 -1.90
CA ASN A 263 4.48 -1.43 -2.46
C ASN A 263 5.42 -0.99 -3.58
N ASP A 264 4.99 -0.08 -4.45
CA ASP A 264 5.84 0.47 -5.52
C ASP A 264 7.03 1.26 -4.94
N GLN A 265 6.78 2.02 -3.87
CA GLN A 265 7.84 2.73 -3.14
C GLN A 265 8.83 1.75 -2.47
N LEU A 266 8.33 0.70 -1.82
CA LEU A 266 9.16 -0.34 -1.20
C LEU A 266 9.99 -1.08 -2.27
N HIS A 267 9.39 -1.42 -3.41
CA HIS A 267 10.12 -2.03 -4.53
C HIS A 267 11.25 -1.14 -5.05
N SER A 268 10.99 0.17 -5.14
CA SER A 268 11.98 1.16 -5.57
C SER A 268 13.12 1.32 -4.56
N SER A 269 12.84 1.16 -3.26
CA SER A 269 13.85 1.31 -2.20
C SER A 269 14.73 0.08 -2.00
N ILE A 270 14.31 -1.12 -2.42
CA ILE A 270 15.11 -2.36 -2.28
C ILE A 270 16.50 -2.22 -2.91
N GLY A 271 16.58 -1.65 -4.11
CA GLY A 271 17.86 -1.48 -4.81
C GLY A 271 18.84 -0.62 -4.01
N VAL A 272 18.34 0.50 -3.46
CA VAL A 272 19.13 1.44 -2.65
C VAL A 272 19.53 0.81 -1.32
N THR A 273 18.60 0.14 -0.63
CA THR A 273 18.86 -0.52 0.66
C THR A 273 19.90 -1.63 0.53
N LYS A 274 19.88 -2.38 -0.58
CA LYS A 274 20.81 -3.49 -0.83
C LYS A 274 22.27 -3.05 -0.82
N THR A 275 22.58 -1.93 -1.48
CA THR A 275 23.94 -1.41 -1.64
C THR A 275 24.24 -0.26 -0.68
N TYR A 276 23.32 0.04 0.25
CA TYR A 276 23.46 1.15 1.17
C TYR A 276 24.75 1.05 1.99
N LEU A 277 25.49 2.16 2.01
CA LEU A 277 26.67 2.33 2.85
C LEU A 277 26.46 3.58 3.70
N PRO A 278 26.51 3.48 5.04
CA PRO A 278 26.36 4.63 5.92
C PRO A 278 27.41 5.71 5.62
N PRO A 279 27.06 7.01 5.69
CA PRO A 279 28.00 8.11 5.45
C PRO A 279 29.27 8.04 6.31
N GLU A 280 29.14 7.58 7.56
CA GLU A 280 30.24 7.42 8.51
C GLU A 280 31.27 6.40 7.98
N ILE A 281 30.77 5.31 7.38
CA ILE A 281 31.62 4.30 6.77
C ILE A 281 32.29 4.86 5.51
N LYS A 282 31.60 5.64 4.69
CA LYS A 282 32.21 6.28 3.50
C LYS A 282 33.37 7.20 3.89
N ASN A 283 33.20 8.00 4.93
CA ASN A 283 34.25 8.87 5.45
C ASN A 283 35.46 8.05 5.94
N LEU A 284 35.19 6.96 6.67
CA LEU A 284 36.20 6.04 7.15
C LEU A 284 36.98 5.35 6.01
N LEU A 285 36.30 4.96 4.93
CA LEU A 285 36.94 4.43 3.72
C LEU A 285 37.84 5.47 3.07
N ALA A 286 37.42 6.73 3.00
CA ALA A 286 38.23 7.81 2.44
C ALA A 286 39.51 8.04 3.25
N GLU A 287 39.43 8.02 4.59
CA GLU A 287 40.59 8.10 5.46
C GLU A 287 41.53 6.90 5.30
N ASN A 288 40.98 5.69 5.21
CA ASN A 288 41.76 4.47 4.98
C ASN A 288 42.49 4.54 3.64
N TYR A 289 41.78 4.90 2.57
CA TYR A 289 42.37 5.06 1.24
C TYR A 289 43.50 6.10 1.20
N LYS A 290 43.33 7.23 1.90
CA LYS A 290 44.38 8.25 2.03
C LYS A 290 45.64 7.70 2.68
N LYS A 291 45.51 6.83 3.70
CA LYS A 291 46.67 6.16 4.33
C LYS A 291 47.34 5.17 3.37
N LEU A 292 46.56 4.39 2.62
CA LEU A 292 47.08 3.43 1.63
C LEU A 292 47.84 4.09 0.46
N THR A 293 47.56 5.37 0.20
CA THR A 293 48.17 6.14 -0.88
C THR A 293 49.35 7.00 -0.41
N ASP A 294 49.59 7.09 0.89
CA ASP A 294 50.74 7.82 1.44
C ASP A 294 52.06 7.17 0.99
N ILE A 295 53.00 7.99 0.54
CA ILE A 295 54.30 7.60 -0.02
C ILE A 295 55.17 6.88 1.03
N SER A 296 54.93 7.16 2.31
CA SER A 296 55.63 6.53 3.43
C SER A 296 55.03 5.19 3.88
N PHE A 297 53.91 4.76 3.29
CA PHE A 297 53.15 3.59 3.74
C PHE A 297 54.00 2.31 3.74
N LEU A 298 54.72 2.04 2.64
CA LEU A 298 55.52 0.82 2.49
C LEU A 298 56.77 0.79 3.39
N GLN A 299 57.35 1.96 3.69
CA GLN A 299 58.51 2.07 4.58
C GLN A 299 58.14 1.83 6.04
N ASN A 300 56.87 2.04 6.40
CA ASN A 300 56.39 1.97 7.77
C ASN A 300 55.62 0.68 8.10
N ILE A 301 55.33 -0.22 7.14
CA ILE A 301 54.61 -1.49 7.41
C ILE A 301 55.30 -2.31 8.51
N GLY A 302 56.64 -2.31 8.56
CA GLY A 302 57.43 -2.99 9.58
C GLY A 302 57.49 -2.30 10.96
N ASN A 303 57.06 -1.04 11.08
CA ASN A 303 57.08 -0.25 12.32
C ASN A 303 55.67 0.06 12.87
N PHE A 304 54.60 -0.39 12.21
CA PHE A 304 53.21 -0.05 12.54
C PHE A 304 52.57 -1.01 13.55
N ASP A 305 53.22 -1.23 14.70
CA ASP A 305 52.63 -1.95 15.84
C ASP A 305 51.51 -1.14 16.56
N ALA A 306 51.32 0.14 16.21
CA ALA A 306 50.42 1.06 16.90
C ALA A 306 49.02 1.23 16.26
N GLN A 307 48.78 0.77 15.02
CA GLN A 307 47.54 1.08 14.29
C GLN A 307 46.47 -0.01 14.30
N ALA A 308 46.77 -1.22 14.79
CA ALA A 308 45.77 -2.26 15.05
C ALA A 308 44.68 -1.80 16.06
N ASN A 309 44.99 -0.79 16.89
CA ASN A 309 44.02 -0.18 17.81
C ASN A 309 42.94 0.65 17.11
N ILE A 310 43.20 1.22 15.93
CA ILE A 310 42.23 2.09 15.25
C ILE A 310 41.12 1.25 14.60
N LEU A 311 41.47 0.16 13.91
CA LEU A 311 40.47 -0.74 13.29
C LEU A 311 39.77 -1.66 14.31
N LYS A 312 40.44 -2.05 15.41
CA LYS A 312 39.75 -2.69 16.56
C LYS A 312 38.80 -1.72 17.28
N ALA A 313 39.15 -0.44 17.40
CA ALA A 313 38.21 0.57 17.88
C ALA A 313 37.03 0.76 16.91
N MET A 314 37.26 0.64 15.59
CA MET A 314 36.22 0.67 14.55
C MET A 314 35.28 -0.56 14.55
N LEU A 315 35.74 -1.74 15.00
CA LEU A 315 34.91 -2.92 15.22
C LEU A 315 34.13 -2.87 16.55
N ASN A 316 34.66 -2.17 17.56
CA ASN A 316 34.02 -2.04 18.88
C ASN A 316 33.00 -0.89 18.96
N THR A 317 32.85 -0.09 17.90
CA THR A 317 31.73 0.88 17.81
C THR A 317 30.40 0.20 17.45
N ASP A 318 30.37 -1.14 17.36
CA ASP A 318 29.19 -2.01 17.19
C ASP A 318 28.25 -2.05 18.45
N MET A 319 28.14 -0.98 19.26
CA MET A 319 27.22 -0.94 20.43
C MET A 319 26.35 0.34 20.55
N ILE A 320 26.05 1.05 19.46
CA ILE A 320 25.02 2.11 19.48
C ILE A 320 24.02 1.91 18.36
#